data_AF-A0A9P8HAM0-F1
#
_entry.id   AF-A0A9P8HAM0-F1
#
_cell.length_a   1.000
_cell.length_b   1.000
_cell.length_c   1.000
_cell.angle_alpha   90.00
_cell.angle_beta   90.00
_cell.angle_gamma   90.00
#
_symmetry.space_group_name_H-M   'P 1'
#
loop_
_entity.id
_entity.type
_entity.pdbx_description
1 polymer ?
#
loop_
_entity_poly.entity_id
_entity_poly.type
_entity_poly.pdbx_seq_one_letter_code
_entity_poly.pdbx_strand_id
1 'polypeptide(L)'
;MFALVLTAELTGVTNLRPDDTQDNPFWYMFKVQCTSCRETHENYVGVNRFETNEMSGSRGEANFVWRCKNCKRESSATIKAAPAAYEQGEPPKPQKVFEFDCRGLEFTEFKAEGEWLADGIDSGTKFTGIELIDGEWFDYDEKTGEEVSVKELSSATHHMAAVTANSPAITFLTVAAHLLRDAAPETSAHLLSQRAELLYSHDMAPSDLERQHVCAACGHIMIPGQETQLKLETLRATRRKTRSSKTTKPGSARERSKDWTCGFCARVTRIPLSAPEPITRHKASKAKMQKTAGNVEAQKPATANASSKKRAKNRKAGLQALLSGQQRQSNSLSLADFMMK
;
A
#
# COMPACT_ATOMS: atom_id res chain seq x y z
N MET A 1 -7.90 -0.75 -1.43
CA MET A 1 -8.80 -0.12 -0.45
C MET A 1 -9.93 0.54 -1.19
N PHE A 2 -11.15 0.25 -0.79
CA PHE A 2 -12.37 0.69 -1.44
C PHE A 2 -13.26 1.38 -0.41
N ALA A 3 -14.14 2.24 -0.89
CA ALA A 3 -15.10 2.96 -0.09
C ALA A 3 -16.47 2.91 -0.74
N LEU A 4 -17.51 2.71 0.07
CA LEU A 4 -18.90 2.93 -0.31
C LEU A 4 -19.25 4.39 -0.08
N VAL A 5 -19.73 5.04 -1.12
CA VAL A 5 -20.21 6.41 -1.12
C VAL A 5 -21.72 6.35 -1.30
N LEU A 6 -22.46 7.00 -0.41
CA LEU A 6 -23.90 7.17 -0.53
C LEU A 6 -24.22 8.60 -0.92
N THR A 7 -25.30 8.75 -1.66
CA THR A 7 -25.96 10.04 -1.92
C THR A 7 -27.45 9.79 -1.75
N ALA A 8 -28.09 10.59 -0.91
CA ALA A 8 -29.52 10.54 -0.68
C ALA A 8 -30.04 11.95 -0.38
N GLU A 9 -31.29 12.20 -0.75
CA GLU A 9 -32.02 13.39 -0.34
C GLU A 9 -32.69 13.11 1.01
N LEU A 10 -32.25 13.84 2.04
CA LEU A 10 -32.80 13.71 3.39
C LEU A 10 -33.66 14.94 3.70
N THR A 11 -34.91 14.72 4.05
CA THR A 11 -35.86 15.76 4.49
C THR A 11 -36.20 15.53 5.95
N GLY A 12 -35.92 16.50 6.83
CA GLY A 12 -36.27 16.40 8.26
C GLY A 12 -35.43 15.41 9.09
N VAL A 13 -34.53 14.64 8.45
CA VAL A 13 -33.63 13.66 9.09
C VAL A 13 -32.16 13.88 8.74
N THR A 14 -31.27 13.44 9.63
CA THR A 14 -29.82 13.46 9.49
C THR A 14 -29.20 12.19 10.09
N ASN A 15 -27.89 12.04 9.97
CA ASN A 15 -27.10 10.92 10.50
C ASN A 15 -27.58 9.52 10.08
N LEU A 16 -28.01 9.37 8.81
CA LEU A 16 -28.47 8.10 8.27
C LEU A 16 -27.31 7.08 8.27
N ARG A 17 -27.50 5.94 8.94
CA ARG A 17 -26.48 4.88 9.06
C ARG A 17 -27.13 3.50 9.28
N PRO A 18 -26.50 2.41 8.84
CA PRO A 18 -26.99 1.07 9.16
C PRO A 18 -26.79 0.77 10.66
N ASP A 19 -27.71 0.00 11.25
CA ASP A 19 -27.59 -0.45 12.63
C ASP A 19 -26.59 -1.61 12.74
N ASP A 20 -25.29 -1.27 12.79
CA ASP A 20 -24.18 -2.23 12.88
C ASP A 20 -23.68 -2.36 14.32
N THR A 21 -24.45 -3.07 15.16
CA THR A 21 -24.09 -3.35 16.56
C THR A 21 -23.57 -4.78 16.72
N GLN A 22 -22.83 -5.04 17.81
CA GLN A 22 -22.35 -6.40 18.08
C GLN A 22 -23.51 -7.37 18.40
N ASP A 23 -24.61 -6.85 18.96
CA ASP A 23 -25.81 -7.62 19.30
C ASP A 23 -26.72 -7.82 18.09
N ASN A 24 -26.76 -6.87 17.15
CA ASN A 24 -27.48 -6.96 15.87
C ASN A 24 -26.53 -6.59 14.72
N PRO A 25 -25.75 -7.55 14.19
CA PRO A 25 -24.74 -7.24 13.20
C PRO A 25 -25.36 -7.05 11.81
N PHE A 26 -25.00 -5.95 11.14
CA PHE A 26 -25.56 -5.61 9.84
C PHE A 26 -24.94 -6.45 8.72
N TRP A 27 -25.78 -6.97 7.82
CA TRP A 27 -25.35 -7.74 6.67
C TRP A 27 -25.26 -6.85 5.42
N TYR A 28 -24.05 -6.49 5.03
CA TYR A 28 -23.83 -5.68 3.85
C TYR A 28 -23.87 -6.56 2.59
N MET A 29 -24.90 -6.38 1.76
CA MET A 29 -25.12 -7.18 0.56
C MET A 29 -24.47 -6.52 -0.66
N PHE A 30 -23.48 -7.20 -1.26
CA PHE A 30 -22.78 -6.71 -2.44
C PHE A 30 -22.77 -7.71 -3.59
N LYS A 31 -22.74 -7.22 -4.83
CA LYS A 31 -22.26 -8.01 -5.96
C LYS A 31 -20.74 -7.97 -6.02
N VAL A 32 -20.13 -9.12 -6.26
CA VAL A 32 -18.69 -9.30 -6.33
C VAL A 32 -18.24 -9.56 -7.75
N GLN A 33 -17.22 -8.85 -8.18
CA GLN A 33 -16.46 -9.13 -9.38
C GLN A 33 -15.06 -9.61 -9.03
N CYS A 34 -14.62 -10.71 -9.64
CA CYS A 34 -13.26 -11.22 -9.44
C CYS A 34 -12.26 -10.40 -10.26
N THR A 35 -11.22 -9.85 -9.64
CA THR A 35 -10.22 -9.04 -10.38
C THR A 35 -9.30 -9.89 -11.27
N SER A 36 -9.30 -11.21 -11.07
CA SER A 36 -8.45 -12.16 -11.81
C SER A 36 -9.04 -12.59 -13.15
N CYS A 37 -10.32 -12.97 -13.18
CA CYS A 37 -11.02 -13.39 -14.40
C CYS A 37 -12.11 -12.42 -14.85
N ARG A 38 -12.33 -11.33 -14.10
CA ARG A 38 -13.34 -10.28 -14.36
C ARG A 38 -14.78 -10.76 -14.38
N GLU A 39 -15.05 -11.93 -13.82
CA GLU A 39 -16.40 -12.49 -13.73
C GLU A 39 -17.13 -11.94 -12.50
N THR A 40 -18.36 -11.48 -12.74
CA THR A 40 -19.27 -11.00 -11.71
C THR A 40 -20.17 -12.14 -11.25
N HIS A 41 -20.30 -12.30 -9.94
CA HIS A 41 -21.18 -13.30 -9.36
C HIS A 41 -22.65 -12.85 -9.47
N GLU A 42 -23.55 -13.75 -9.87
CA GLU A 42 -24.97 -13.45 -10.09
C GLU A 42 -25.71 -13.11 -8.79
N ASN A 43 -25.38 -13.80 -7.69
CA ASN A 43 -26.01 -13.57 -6.40
C ASN A 43 -25.25 -12.54 -5.58
N TYR A 44 -25.99 -11.73 -4.82
CA TYR A 44 -25.45 -10.90 -3.77
C TYR A 44 -24.82 -11.75 -2.68
N VAL A 45 -23.69 -11.30 -2.16
CA VAL A 45 -23.01 -11.90 -1.03
C VAL A 45 -23.10 -10.94 0.16
N GLY A 46 -23.41 -11.50 1.32
CA GLY A 46 -23.41 -10.76 2.57
C GLY A 46 -22.00 -10.71 3.15
N VAL A 47 -21.60 -9.52 3.61
CA VAL A 47 -20.38 -9.31 4.37
C VAL A 47 -20.77 -8.73 5.72
N ASN A 48 -20.21 -9.28 6.79
CA ASN A 48 -20.48 -8.85 8.15
C ASN A 48 -19.18 -8.39 8.81
N ARG A 49 -19.22 -7.29 9.56
CA ARG A 49 -18.04 -6.71 10.23
C ARG A 49 -17.50 -7.57 11.38
N PHE A 50 -18.37 -8.29 12.08
CA PHE A 50 -17.99 -9.08 13.25
C PHE A 50 -17.63 -10.53 12.89
N GLU A 51 -18.02 -10.97 11.69
CA GLU A 51 -17.63 -12.28 11.19
C GLU A 51 -16.13 -12.29 10.93
N THR A 52 -15.43 -13.33 11.39
CA THR A 52 -13.99 -13.47 11.25
C THR A 52 -13.71 -14.87 10.72
N ASN A 53 -13.17 -14.92 9.50
CA ASN A 53 -12.89 -16.14 8.76
C ASN A 53 -11.38 -16.28 8.53
N GLU A 54 -10.86 -17.48 8.74
CA GLU A 54 -9.44 -17.80 8.50
C GLU A 54 -9.16 -17.90 7.00
N MET A 55 -8.13 -17.21 6.53
CA MET A 55 -7.73 -17.27 5.11
C MET A 55 -6.84 -18.49 4.84
N SER A 56 -7.09 -19.21 3.74
CA SER A 56 -6.23 -20.33 3.39
C SER A 56 -4.85 -19.86 2.90
N GLY A 57 -3.79 -20.44 3.46
CA GLY A 57 -2.40 -20.15 3.05
C GLY A 57 -1.76 -18.90 3.67
N SER A 58 -2.43 -18.21 4.60
CA SER A 58 -1.83 -17.12 5.38
C SER A 58 -2.25 -17.19 6.85
N ARG A 59 -1.57 -16.46 7.75
CA ARG A 59 -1.99 -16.28 9.15
C ARG A 59 -2.98 -15.10 9.32
N GLY A 60 -3.57 -14.63 8.22
CA GLY A 60 -4.49 -13.50 8.23
C GLY A 60 -5.93 -13.95 8.46
N GLU A 61 -6.64 -13.17 9.26
CA GLU A 61 -8.09 -13.27 9.42
C GLU A 61 -8.74 -12.19 8.54
N ALA A 62 -9.85 -12.52 7.90
CA ALA A 62 -10.62 -11.60 7.07
C ALA A 62 -12.11 -11.75 7.38
N ASN A 63 -12.89 -10.70 7.15
CA ASN A 63 -14.33 -10.76 7.41
C ASN A 63 -15.05 -11.66 6.40
N PHE A 64 -14.59 -11.62 5.16
CA PHE A 64 -15.15 -12.38 4.06
C PHE A 64 -14.06 -13.09 3.29
N VAL A 65 -14.22 -14.40 3.06
CA VAL A 65 -13.33 -15.20 2.24
C VAL A 65 -14.18 -15.89 1.17
N TRP A 66 -13.83 -15.66 -0.10
CA TRP A 66 -14.58 -16.17 -1.23
C TRP A 66 -13.67 -16.78 -2.28
N ARG A 67 -14.07 -17.92 -2.82
CA ARG A 67 -13.37 -18.58 -3.93
C ARG A 67 -14.16 -18.42 -5.21
N CYS A 68 -13.54 -17.80 -6.20
CA CYS A 68 -14.16 -17.62 -7.52
C CYS A 68 -14.46 -18.97 -8.18
N LYS A 69 -15.70 -19.18 -8.64
CA LYS A 69 -16.12 -20.45 -9.27
C LYS A 69 -15.36 -20.74 -10.56
N ASN A 70 -15.01 -19.70 -11.33
CA ASN A 70 -14.33 -19.83 -12.61
C ASN A 70 -12.82 -20.01 -12.46
N CYS A 71 -12.11 -19.02 -11.90
CA CYS A 71 -10.64 -19.10 -11.81
C CYS A 71 -10.11 -19.84 -10.58
N LYS A 72 -11.00 -20.26 -9.66
CA LYS A 72 -10.67 -20.99 -8.40
C LYS A 72 -9.72 -20.26 -7.47
N ARG A 73 -9.40 -18.99 -7.74
CA ARG A 73 -8.59 -18.16 -6.85
C ARG A 73 -9.41 -17.75 -5.64
N GLU A 74 -8.74 -17.75 -4.50
CA GLU A 74 -9.29 -17.26 -3.26
C GLU A 74 -9.09 -15.75 -3.15
N SER A 75 -10.13 -15.07 -2.72
CA SER A 75 -10.20 -13.64 -2.53
C SER A 75 -10.72 -13.38 -1.14
N SER A 76 -10.39 -12.21 -0.60
CA SER A 76 -10.78 -11.84 0.76
C SER A 76 -11.19 -10.37 0.81
N ALA A 77 -12.06 -10.03 1.75
CA ALA A 77 -12.42 -8.67 2.08
C ALA A 77 -12.45 -8.48 3.60
N THR A 78 -11.93 -7.34 4.07
CA THR A 78 -11.90 -6.96 5.49
C THR A 78 -12.50 -5.58 5.65
N ILE A 79 -13.41 -5.41 6.61
CA ILE A 79 -14.01 -4.14 6.99
C ILE A 79 -13.11 -3.47 8.04
N LYS A 80 -12.72 -2.21 7.81
CA LYS A 80 -11.76 -1.52 8.70
C LYS A 80 -12.41 -0.77 9.85
N ALA A 81 -13.60 -0.21 9.64
CA ALA A 81 -14.23 0.71 10.58
C ALA A 81 -15.76 0.54 10.59
N ALA A 82 -16.38 1.13 11.61
CA ALA A 82 -17.83 1.30 11.65
C ALA A 82 -18.31 2.16 10.49
N PRO A 83 -19.57 1.99 10.05
CA PRO A 83 -20.18 2.90 9.10
C PRO A 83 -20.23 4.33 9.67
N ALA A 84 -19.76 5.29 8.87
CA ALA A 84 -19.92 6.70 9.15
C ALA A 84 -21.36 7.12 8.83
N ALA A 85 -21.89 8.05 9.63
CA ALA A 85 -23.22 8.57 9.44
C ALA A 85 -23.26 9.49 8.20
N TYR A 86 -24.30 9.33 7.38
CA TYR A 86 -24.58 10.22 6.26
C TYR A 86 -25.35 11.44 6.81
N GLU A 87 -24.71 12.60 6.73
CA GLU A 87 -25.26 13.87 7.19
C GLU A 87 -26.10 14.52 6.08
N GLN A 88 -27.18 15.20 6.48
CA GLN A 88 -27.96 15.98 5.54
C GLN A 88 -27.12 17.10 4.93
N GLY A 89 -27.25 17.30 3.62
CA GLY A 89 -26.76 18.48 2.92
C GLY A 89 -27.72 18.91 1.83
N GLU A 90 -27.98 20.21 1.74
CA GLU A 90 -28.64 20.84 0.59
C GLU A 90 -27.59 21.61 -0.23
N PRO A 91 -27.25 21.19 -1.46
CA PRO A 91 -27.75 20.02 -2.21
C PRO A 91 -27.17 18.67 -1.73
N PRO A 92 -27.76 17.52 -2.12
CA PRO A 92 -27.28 16.19 -1.77
C PRO A 92 -25.82 16.01 -2.19
N LYS A 93 -24.94 15.74 -1.22
CA LYS A 93 -23.51 15.55 -1.48
C LYS A 93 -23.14 14.08 -1.32
N PRO A 94 -22.33 13.53 -2.24
CA PRO A 94 -21.80 12.18 -2.07
C PRO A 94 -20.90 12.13 -0.84
N GLN A 95 -21.25 11.28 0.14
CA GLN A 95 -20.48 11.09 1.36
C GLN A 95 -20.04 9.64 1.50
N LYS A 96 -18.81 9.48 1.99
CA LYS A 96 -18.22 8.17 2.24
C LYS A 96 -18.72 7.63 3.57
N VAL A 97 -19.44 6.52 3.50
CA VAL A 97 -20.05 5.90 4.68
C VAL A 97 -19.36 4.63 5.13
N PHE A 98 -18.68 3.90 4.23
CA PHE A 98 -18.14 2.59 4.60
C PHE A 98 -16.79 2.31 3.93
N GLU A 99 -15.87 1.68 4.66
CA GLU A 99 -14.51 1.39 4.20
C GLU A 99 -14.19 -0.09 4.29
N PHE A 100 -13.73 -0.65 3.17
CA PHE A 100 -13.35 -2.06 3.09
C PHE A 100 -12.07 -2.26 2.27
N ASP A 101 -11.28 -3.27 2.65
CA ASP A 101 -10.08 -3.69 1.96
C ASP A 101 -10.34 -5.02 1.24
N CYS A 102 -10.58 -4.94 -0.07
CA CYS A 102 -10.74 -6.12 -0.92
C CYS A 102 -9.42 -6.54 -1.56
N ARG A 103 -9.15 -7.84 -1.58
CA ARG A 103 -8.01 -8.48 -2.23
C ARG A 103 -8.49 -9.60 -3.15
N GLY A 104 -8.22 -9.48 -4.44
CA GLY A 104 -8.63 -10.47 -5.46
C GLY A 104 -10.08 -10.31 -5.95
N LEU A 105 -10.83 -9.39 -5.35
CA LEU A 105 -12.21 -9.06 -5.70
C LEU A 105 -12.48 -7.56 -5.59
N GLU A 106 -13.54 -7.10 -6.22
CA GLU A 106 -14.11 -5.76 -6.11
C GLU A 106 -15.64 -5.85 -5.94
N PHE A 107 -16.22 -4.95 -5.15
CA PHE A 107 -17.68 -4.84 -5.03
C PHE A 107 -18.20 -3.87 -6.08
N THR A 108 -19.15 -4.31 -6.91
CA THR A 108 -19.66 -3.53 -8.04
C THR A 108 -20.99 -2.85 -7.74
N GLU A 109 -21.85 -3.52 -6.98
CA GLU A 109 -23.18 -3.02 -6.61
C GLU A 109 -23.43 -3.30 -5.13
N PHE A 110 -24.04 -2.34 -4.45
CA PHE A 110 -24.47 -2.46 -3.06
C PHE A 110 -25.98 -2.43 -2.99
N LYS A 111 -26.55 -3.31 -2.16
CA LYS A 111 -27.98 -3.33 -1.86
C LYS A 111 -28.18 -2.92 -0.41
N ALA A 112 -28.84 -1.79 -0.21
CA ALA A 112 -29.09 -1.19 1.11
C ALA A 112 -30.23 -1.91 1.87
N GLU A 113 -30.25 -3.24 1.85
CA GLU A 113 -31.20 -4.05 2.61
C GLU A 113 -30.77 -4.14 4.07
N GLY A 114 -31.75 -4.01 4.98
CA GLY A 114 -31.55 -4.12 6.41
C GLY A 114 -32.12 -2.93 7.18
N GLU A 115 -31.86 -2.91 8.48
CA GLU A 115 -32.35 -1.88 9.39
C GLU A 115 -31.39 -0.69 9.44
N TRP A 116 -31.90 0.49 9.12
CA TRP A 116 -31.19 1.76 9.20
C TRP A 116 -31.67 2.59 10.38
N LEU A 117 -30.81 3.52 10.79
CA LEU A 117 -31.03 4.49 11.84
C LEU A 117 -30.87 5.88 11.26
N ALA A 118 -31.75 6.80 11.66
CA ALA A 118 -31.63 8.22 11.38
C ALA A 118 -32.07 9.03 12.60
N ASP A 119 -31.60 10.27 12.69
CA ASP A 119 -31.95 11.19 13.77
C ASP A 119 -32.69 12.39 13.16
N GLY A 120 -33.82 12.80 13.74
CA GLY A 120 -34.55 14.00 13.33
C GLY A 120 -33.70 15.25 13.57
N ILE A 121 -33.65 16.16 12.59
CA ILE A 121 -32.76 17.33 12.62
C ILE A 121 -33.10 18.26 13.78
N ASP A 122 -34.38 18.61 13.92
CA ASP A 122 -34.84 19.62 14.88
C ASP A 122 -35.29 19.01 16.21
N SER A 123 -35.81 17.78 16.16
CA SER A 123 -36.40 17.09 17.32
C SER A 123 -35.42 16.21 18.08
N GLY A 124 -34.32 15.81 17.44
CA GLY A 124 -33.44 14.72 17.90
C GLY A 124 -34.17 13.38 18.10
N THR A 125 -35.36 13.20 17.48
CA THR A 125 -36.09 11.94 17.51
C THR A 125 -35.29 10.87 16.78
N LYS A 126 -35.08 9.72 17.41
CA LYS A 126 -34.33 8.62 16.81
C LYS A 126 -35.29 7.71 16.07
N PHE A 127 -35.13 7.63 14.76
CA PHE A 127 -35.85 6.70 13.91
C PHE A 127 -35.04 5.40 13.82
N THR A 128 -35.66 4.30 14.26
CA THR A 128 -35.06 2.96 14.30
C THR A 128 -35.85 2.01 13.42
N GLY A 129 -35.20 1.04 12.77
CA GLY A 129 -35.88 0.07 11.90
C GLY A 129 -36.30 0.67 10.56
N ILE A 130 -35.51 1.62 10.04
CA ILE A 130 -35.75 2.22 8.73
C ILE A 130 -35.41 1.18 7.67
N GLU A 131 -36.41 0.74 6.92
CA GLU A 131 -36.25 -0.14 5.76
C GLU A 131 -36.32 0.70 4.48
N LEU A 132 -35.19 0.80 3.76
CA LEU A 132 -35.07 1.58 2.52
C LEU A 132 -35.51 0.71 1.34
N ILE A 133 -36.82 0.58 1.15
CA ILE A 133 -37.41 -0.15 0.02
C ILE A 133 -37.21 0.69 -1.24
N ASP A 134 -36.51 0.15 -2.23
CA ASP A 134 -36.12 0.85 -3.46
C ASP A 134 -35.38 2.19 -3.24
N GLY A 135 -34.76 2.35 -2.07
CA GLY A 135 -34.00 3.55 -1.72
C GLY A 135 -34.84 4.73 -1.21
N GLU A 136 -36.09 4.47 -0.82
CA GLU A 136 -37.00 5.47 -0.27
C GLU A 136 -37.55 5.04 1.10
N TRP A 137 -37.82 6.04 1.94
CA TRP A 137 -38.51 5.87 3.22
C TRP A 137 -39.22 7.17 3.60
N PHE A 138 -40.39 7.04 4.22
CA PHE A 138 -41.22 8.14 4.66
C PHE A 138 -41.77 7.85 6.05
N ASP A 139 -41.74 8.85 6.92
CA ASP A 139 -42.32 8.78 8.26
C ASP A 139 -42.72 10.19 8.72
N TYR A 140 -43.22 10.30 9.94
CA TYR A 140 -43.70 11.56 10.50
C TYR A 140 -43.07 11.80 11.87
N ASP A 141 -42.48 12.98 12.06
CA ASP A 141 -41.93 13.36 13.35
C ASP A 141 -43.03 14.00 14.21
N GLU A 142 -43.59 13.22 15.14
CA GLU A 142 -44.66 13.68 16.03
C GLU A 142 -44.26 14.89 16.90
N LYS A 143 -42.96 15.13 17.13
CA LYS A 143 -42.53 16.26 17.97
C LYS A 143 -42.52 17.59 17.23
N THR A 144 -42.14 17.59 15.96
CA THR A 144 -42.12 18.80 15.13
C THR A 144 -43.42 18.95 14.36
N GLY A 145 -44.18 17.87 14.17
CA GLY A 145 -45.36 17.85 13.34
C GLY A 145 -45.04 17.92 11.84
N GLU A 146 -43.84 17.51 11.45
CA GLU A 146 -43.34 17.59 10.08
C GLU A 146 -43.11 16.18 9.49
N GLU A 147 -43.20 16.09 8.17
CA GLU A 147 -42.87 14.87 7.45
C GLU A 147 -41.35 14.69 7.35
N VAL A 148 -40.89 13.47 7.56
CA VAL A 148 -39.49 13.09 7.39
C VAL A 148 -39.38 12.08 6.26
N SER A 149 -38.35 12.21 5.43
CA SER A 149 -38.14 11.27 4.33
C SER A 149 -36.69 11.11 3.93
N VAL A 150 -36.39 9.92 3.41
CA VAL A 150 -35.16 9.60 2.69
C VAL A 150 -35.59 9.26 1.27
N LYS A 151 -35.03 9.93 0.27
CA LYS A 151 -35.34 9.70 -1.15
C LYS A 151 -34.07 9.51 -1.96
N GLU A 152 -34.24 8.85 -3.11
CA GLU A 152 -33.20 8.67 -4.14
C GLU A 152 -31.86 8.15 -3.58
N LEU A 153 -31.89 7.14 -2.70
CA LEU A 153 -30.65 6.54 -2.19
C LEU A 153 -29.85 5.91 -3.34
N SER A 154 -28.77 6.58 -3.72
CA SER A 154 -27.78 6.10 -4.66
C SER A 154 -26.53 5.63 -3.92
N SER A 155 -25.95 4.52 -4.35
CA SER A 155 -24.73 3.97 -3.79
C SER A 155 -23.69 3.71 -4.88
N ALA A 156 -22.44 4.08 -4.60
CA ALA A 156 -21.32 3.86 -5.50
C ALA A 156 -20.11 3.34 -4.73
N THR A 157 -19.48 2.29 -5.25
CA THR A 157 -18.24 1.76 -4.71
C THR A 157 -17.05 2.34 -5.49
N HIS A 158 -16.16 3.03 -4.80
CA HIS A 158 -14.95 3.60 -5.41
C HIS A 158 -13.70 2.95 -4.85
N HIS A 159 -12.76 2.60 -5.73
CA HIS A 159 -11.41 2.30 -5.29
C HIS A 159 -10.76 3.59 -4.78
N MET A 160 -10.33 3.62 -3.52
CA MET A 160 -9.77 4.83 -2.90
C MET A 160 -8.46 5.27 -3.57
N ALA A 161 -7.73 4.37 -4.24
CA ALA A 161 -6.59 4.77 -5.06
C ALA A 161 -6.99 5.38 -6.42
N ALA A 162 -8.28 5.42 -6.76
CA ALA A 162 -8.81 5.96 -8.02
C ALA A 162 -9.48 7.33 -7.87
N VAL A 163 -9.70 7.84 -6.65
CA VAL A 163 -10.17 9.23 -6.47
C VAL A 163 -9.13 10.22 -7.03
N THR A 164 -7.85 9.87 -6.95
CA THR A 164 -6.74 10.60 -7.59
C THR A 164 -6.72 10.50 -9.13
N ALA A 165 -7.42 9.54 -9.74
CA ALA A 165 -7.34 9.25 -11.18
C ALA A 165 -8.58 9.66 -11.98
N ASN A 166 -9.74 9.85 -11.34
CA ASN A 166 -11.03 10.02 -12.04
C ASN A 166 -11.65 11.41 -11.95
N SER A 167 -10.99 12.41 -11.37
CA SER A 167 -11.45 13.79 -11.59
C SER A 167 -11.04 14.23 -13.00
N PRO A 168 -11.98 14.43 -13.95
CA PRO A 168 -11.64 14.84 -15.30
C PRO A 168 -10.86 16.16 -15.31
N ALA A 169 -11.11 17.02 -14.31
CA ALA A 169 -10.38 18.27 -14.11
C ALA A 169 -8.90 18.03 -13.77
N ILE A 170 -8.59 17.12 -12.83
CA ILE A 170 -7.20 16.81 -12.45
C ILE A 170 -6.44 16.22 -13.65
N THR A 171 -7.07 15.33 -14.41
CA THR A 171 -6.49 14.73 -15.61
C THR A 171 -6.25 15.79 -16.69
N PHE A 172 -7.23 16.64 -16.95
CA PHE A 172 -7.10 17.75 -17.90
C PHE A 172 -5.94 18.67 -17.54
N LEU A 173 -5.86 19.14 -16.28
CA LEU A 173 -4.78 20.01 -15.81
C LEU A 173 -3.41 19.35 -15.96
N THR A 174 -3.33 18.05 -15.65
CA THR A 174 -2.09 17.29 -15.81
C THR A 174 -1.66 17.24 -17.27
N VAL A 175 -2.56 16.86 -18.19
CA VAL A 175 -2.24 16.73 -19.62
C VAL A 175 -1.91 18.09 -20.23
N ALA A 176 -2.74 19.12 -19.97
CA ALA A 176 -2.51 20.47 -20.48
C ALA A 176 -1.17 21.04 -20.01
N ALA A 177 -0.80 20.82 -18.75
CA ALA A 177 0.49 21.28 -18.23
C ALA A 177 1.68 20.61 -18.93
N HIS A 178 1.61 19.30 -19.19
CA HIS A 178 2.69 18.58 -19.88
C HIS A 178 2.80 18.98 -21.35
N LEU A 179 1.68 19.28 -22.02
CA LEU A 179 1.68 19.80 -23.39
C LEU A 179 2.33 21.19 -23.49
N LEU A 180 2.10 22.04 -22.50
CA LEU A 180 2.60 23.41 -22.49
C LEU A 180 4.01 23.55 -21.89
N ARG A 181 4.61 22.48 -21.34
CA ARG A 181 5.89 22.53 -20.62
C ARG A 181 6.99 23.27 -21.39
N ASP A 182 7.20 22.90 -22.65
CA ASP A 182 8.33 23.41 -23.45
C ASP A 182 8.01 24.77 -24.09
N ALA A 183 6.75 25.02 -24.43
CA ALA A 183 6.32 26.25 -25.09
C ALA A 183 6.05 27.39 -24.10
N ALA A 184 5.56 27.08 -22.91
CA ALA A 184 5.14 28.02 -21.87
C ALA A 184 5.28 27.39 -20.47
N PRO A 185 6.51 27.34 -19.91
CA PRO A 185 6.78 26.67 -18.64
C PRO A 185 6.07 27.34 -17.44
N GLU A 186 5.80 28.64 -17.51
CA GLU A 186 5.06 29.37 -16.47
C GLU A 186 3.57 28.99 -16.43
N THR A 187 2.93 28.83 -17.60
CA THR A 187 1.52 28.40 -17.67
C THR A 187 1.39 26.94 -17.27
N SER A 188 2.34 26.10 -17.70
CA SER A 188 2.46 24.71 -17.25
C SER A 188 2.53 24.62 -15.71
N ALA A 189 3.40 25.43 -15.10
CA ALA A 189 3.54 25.49 -13.65
C ALA A 189 2.26 25.98 -12.96
N HIS A 190 1.60 27.01 -13.52
CA HIS A 190 0.33 27.50 -13.00
C HIS A 190 -0.78 26.43 -13.00
N LEU A 191 -0.93 25.68 -14.09
CA LEU A 191 -1.92 24.59 -14.18
C LEU A 191 -1.66 23.49 -13.14
N LEU A 192 -0.40 23.14 -12.91
CA LEU A 192 -0.02 22.17 -11.88
C LEU A 192 -0.18 22.71 -10.46
N SER A 193 -0.08 24.03 -10.26
CA SER A 193 -0.40 24.65 -8.97
C SER A 193 -1.89 24.60 -8.66
N GLN A 194 -2.76 24.89 -9.65
CA GLN A 194 -4.20 24.72 -9.51
C GLN A 194 -4.59 23.25 -9.27
N ARG A 195 -3.92 22.31 -9.95
CA ARG A 195 -4.09 20.88 -9.71
C ARG A 195 -3.80 20.51 -8.25
N ALA A 196 -2.73 21.09 -7.67
CA ALA A 196 -2.38 20.83 -6.28
C ALA A 196 -3.41 21.39 -5.30
N GLU A 197 -3.98 22.56 -5.58
CA GLU A 197 -5.07 23.15 -4.80
C GLU A 197 -6.33 22.28 -4.85
N LEU A 198 -6.69 21.77 -6.03
CA LEU A 198 -7.81 20.83 -6.17
C LEU A 198 -7.57 19.51 -5.43
N LEU A 199 -6.34 18.98 -5.46
CA LEU A 199 -6.00 17.80 -4.67
C LEU A 199 -6.14 18.08 -3.16
N TYR A 200 -5.71 19.25 -2.71
CA TYR A 200 -5.82 19.65 -1.31
C TYR A 200 -7.28 19.84 -0.86
N SER A 201 -8.12 20.49 -1.68
CA SER A 201 -9.54 20.71 -1.34
C SER A 201 -10.35 19.42 -1.24
N HIS A 202 -9.87 18.35 -1.85
CA HIS A 202 -10.48 17.01 -1.78
C HIS A 202 -9.77 16.09 -0.76
N ASP A 203 -8.95 16.65 0.14
CA ASP A 203 -8.17 15.93 1.15
C ASP A 203 -7.27 14.81 0.57
N MET A 204 -6.73 15.03 -0.63
CA MET A 204 -5.86 14.07 -1.31
C MET A 204 -4.38 14.48 -1.22
N ALA A 205 -3.58 13.63 -0.60
CA ALA A 205 -2.12 13.79 -0.59
C ALA A 205 -1.52 13.25 -1.91
N PRO A 206 -0.64 14.01 -2.59
CA PRO A 206 0.05 13.53 -3.77
C PRO A 206 1.00 12.37 -3.42
N SER A 207 1.08 11.38 -4.31
CA SER A 207 1.97 10.25 -4.17
C SER A 207 3.45 10.67 -4.21
N ASP A 208 4.34 9.86 -3.64
CA ASP A 208 5.78 10.13 -3.69
C ASP A 208 6.34 10.16 -5.11
N LEU A 209 5.69 9.51 -6.08
CA LEU A 209 6.07 9.64 -7.50
C LEU A 209 5.71 11.02 -8.02
N GLU A 210 4.50 11.52 -7.77
CA GLU A 210 4.09 12.86 -8.20
C GLU A 210 4.94 13.95 -7.55
N ARG A 211 5.28 13.78 -6.27
CA ARG A 211 6.18 14.68 -5.54
C ARG A 211 7.60 14.69 -6.11
N GLN A 212 8.04 13.65 -6.83
CA GLN A 212 9.31 13.65 -7.57
C GLN A 212 9.22 14.48 -8.86
N HIS A 213 8.05 14.49 -9.50
CA HIS A 213 7.87 15.08 -10.84
C HIS A 213 7.39 16.53 -10.80
N VAL A 214 6.65 16.95 -9.78
CA VAL A 214 6.03 18.28 -9.72
C VAL A 214 6.34 18.95 -8.39
N CYS A 215 6.80 20.20 -8.44
CA CYS A 215 7.03 20.99 -7.24
C CYS A 215 5.70 21.35 -6.57
N ALA A 216 5.50 20.92 -5.32
CA ALA A 216 4.29 21.23 -4.55
C ALA A 216 4.09 22.72 -4.23
N ALA A 217 5.10 23.57 -4.45
CA ALA A 217 5.05 24.99 -4.16
C ALA A 217 4.54 25.83 -5.33
N CYS A 218 5.13 25.60 -6.51
CA CYS A 218 4.97 26.44 -7.67
C CYS A 218 4.44 25.68 -8.89
N GLY A 219 4.25 24.36 -8.78
CA GLY A 219 3.78 23.52 -9.87
C GLY A 219 4.83 23.22 -10.95
N HIS A 220 6.06 23.70 -10.83
CA HIS A 220 7.10 23.44 -11.83
C HIS A 220 7.41 21.93 -11.98
N ILE A 221 7.47 21.45 -13.23
CA ILE A 221 7.82 20.06 -13.56
C ILE A 221 9.32 19.86 -13.36
N MET A 222 9.68 19.06 -12.37
CA MET A 222 11.04 18.81 -11.92
C MET A 222 11.71 17.73 -12.78
N ILE A 223 12.50 18.14 -13.77
CA ILE A 223 13.28 17.24 -14.63
C ILE A 223 14.77 17.38 -14.28
N PRO A 224 15.43 16.33 -13.76
CA PRO A 224 16.86 16.40 -13.44
C PRO A 224 17.69 16.80 -14.65
N GLY A 225 18.53 17.81 -14.50
CA GLY A 225 19.38 18.33 -15.59
C GLY A 225 18.77 19.50 -16.37
N GLN A 226 17.49 19.81 -16.16
CA GLN A 226 16.86 21.05 -16.62
C GLN A 226 16.61 21.95 -15.41
N GLU A 227 17.69 22.54 -14.87
CA GLU A 227 17.71 23.46 -13.70
C GLU A 227 17.28 22.84 -12.35
N THR A 228 16.54 21.74 -12.37
CA THR A 228 16.19 20.94 -11.19
C THR A 228 17.37 20.06 -10.78
N GLN A 229 17.66 20.04 -9.47
CA GLN A 229 18.75 19.24 -8.89
C GLN A 229 18.20 18.08 -8.06
N LEU A 230 18.69 16.87 -8.31
CA LEU A 230 18.41 15.69 -7.51
C LEU A 230 19.65 15.32 -6.67
N LYS A 231 19.50 15.31 -5.35
CA LYS A 231 20.53 14.87 -4.40
C LYS A 231 20.05 13.64 -3.65
N LEU A 232 20.88 12.59 -3.64
CA LEU A 232 20.65 11.41 -2.82
C LEU A 232 21.37 11.59 -1.48
N GLU A 233 20.63 11.91 -0.43
CA GLU A 233 21.20 12.02 0.92
C GLU A 233 21.08 10.70 1.68
N THR A 234 22.17 10.31 2.34
CA THR A 234 22.08 9.37 3.45
C THR A 234 22.18 10.21 4.72
N LEU A 235 21.10 10.31 5.49
CA LEU A 235 21.17 10.93 6.81
C LEU A 235 22.07 10.03 7.66
N ARG A 236 23.35 10.40 7.74
CA ARG A 236 24.23 9.86 8.77
C ARG A 236 23.65 10.41 10.07
N ALA A 237 23.04 9.55 10.88
CA ALA A 237 22.79 9.88 12.27
C ALA A 237 24.10 10.44 12.84
N THR A 238 24.12 11.74 13.13
CA THR A 238 25.25 12.39 13.79
C THR A 238 25.43 11.64 15.09
N ARG A 239 26.46 10.79 15.16
CA ARG A 239 26.87 10.17 16.42
C ARG A 239 27.22 11.33 17.35
N ARG A 240 26.30 11.71 18.24
CA ARG A 240 26.64 12.48 19.44
C ARG A 240 27.75 11.68 20.12
N LYS A 241 28.96 12.24 20.15
CA LYS A 241 30.05 11.76 21.00
C LYS A 241 29.63 12.04 22.44
N THR A 242 28.88 11.14 23.05
CA THR A 242 28.72 11.07 24.49
C THR A 242 29.28 9.75 24.98
N ARG A 243 30.25 9.86 25.90
CA ARG A 243 30.91 8.74 26.56
C ARG A 243 29.87 7.86 27.25
N SER A 244 29.97 6.55 27.01
CA SER A 244 29.65 5.46 27.94
C SER A 244 28.32 5.51 28.71
N SER A 245 27.35 4.71 28.26
CA SER A 245 26.75 3.68 29.12
C SER A 245 26.09 2.59 28.26
N LYS A 246 26.27 1.34 28.68
CA LYS A 246 25.60 0.16 28.10
C LYS A 246 24.13 0.21 28.50
N THR A 247 23.23 0.45 27.56
CA THR A 247 21.87 -0.16 27.39
C THR A 247 21.01 0.68 26.44
N THR A 248 21.16 0.52 25.12
CA THR A 248 20.15 1.00 24.16
C THR A 248 20.08 0.13 22.91
N LYS A 249 18.84 -0.12 22.48
CA LYS A 249 18.35 -0.88 21.31
C LYS A 249 19.18 -0.68 20.02
N PRO A 250 19.18 -1.65 19.07
CA PRO A 250 19.89 -1.50 17.81
C PRO A 250 19.43 -0.22 17.10
N GLY A 251 20.41 0.62 16.75
CA GLY A 251 20.20 1.97 16.25
C GLY A 251 19.30 2.01 15.02
N SER A 252 18.47 3.06 14.95
CA SER A 252 17.59 3.38 13.83
C SER A 252 18.32 3.21 12.50
N ALA A 253 17.67 2.54 11.56
CA ALA A 253 18.17 2.37 10.21
C ALA A 253 18.58 3.73 9.62
N ARG A 254 19.67 3.74 8.87
CA ARG A 254 20.20 4.93 8.21
C ARG A 254 19.17 5.42 7.19
N GLU A 255 18.43 6.46 7.53
CA GLU A 255 17.37 6.99 6.67
C GLU A 255 18.00 7.62 5.42
N ARG A 256 17.58 7.13 4.25
CA ARG A 256 18.04 7.61 2.95
C ARG A 256 16.92 8.47 2.38
N SER A 257 17.24 9.58 1.72
CA SER A 257 16.23 10.39 1.05
C SER A 257 16.67 10.81 -0.34
N LYS A 258 15.69 11.04 -1.21
CA LYS A 258 15.82 11.81 -2.45
C LYS A 258 15.41 13.24 -2.16
N ASP A 259 16.34 14.17 -2.29
CA ASP A 259 16.09 15.59 -2.12
C ASP A 259 16.08 16.23 -3.51
N TRP A 260 14.89 16.66 -3.93
CA TRP A 260 14.63 17.33 -5.21
C TRP A 260 14.60 18.83 -4.98
N THR A 261 15.47 19.59 -5.63
CA THR A 261 15.48 21.05 -5.57
C THR A 261 14.83 21.58 -6.84
N CYS A 262 13.73 22.32 -6.68
CA CYS A 262 13.00 22.90 -7.80
C CYS A 262 13.86 23.94 -8.54
N GLY A 263 13.96 23.82 -9.87
CA GLY A 263 14.70 24.77 -10.70
C GLY A 263 14.13 26.20 -10.70
N PHE A 264 12.83 26.35 -10.43
CA PHE A 264 12.15 27.65 -10.50
C PHE A 264 12.12 28.39 -9.14
N CYS A 265 11.64 27.73 -8.07
CA CYS A 265 11.47 28.38 -6.76
C CYS A 265 12.50 27.96 -5.70
N ALA A 266 13.48 27.11 -6.07
CA ALA A 266 14.52 26.58 -5.19
C ALA A 266 14.02 25.79 -3.96
N ARG A 267 12.71 25.51 -3.84
CA ARG A 267 12.17 24.71 -2.73
C ARG A 267 12.65 23.26 -2.84
N VAL A 268 13.03 22.69 -1.70
CA VAL A 268 13.50 21.31 -1.61
C VAL A 268 12.36 20.37 -1.21
N THR A 269 12.06 19.39 -2.05
CA THR A 269 11.14 18.29 -1.76
C THR A 269 11.93 17.06 -1.33
N ARG A 270 11.77 16.66 -0.07
CA ARG A 270 12.42 15.47 0.49
C ARG A 270 11.49 14.26 0.44
N ILE A 271 12.01 13.15 -0.08
CA ILE A 271 11.27 11.90 -0.26
C ILE A 271 12.05 10.77 0.40
N PRO A 272 11.53 10.16 1.48
CA PRO A 272 12.23 9.10 2.19
C PRO A 272 12.31 7.84 1.32
N LEU A 273 13.45 7.17 1.35
CA LEU A 273 13.66 5.86 0.75
C LEU A 273 13.68 4.82 1.85
N SER A 274 12.81 3.82 1.71
CA SER A 274 12.81 2.65 2.57
C SER A 274 14.17 1.93 2.48
N ALA A 275 14.57 1.31 3.61
CA ALA A 275 15.78 0.51 3.63
C ALA A 275 15.61 -0.68 2.68
N PRO A 276 16.61 -1.01 1.84
CA PRO A 276 16.56 -2.22 1.02
C PRO A 276 16.45 -3.43 1.95
N GLU A 277 15.69 -4.44 1.52
CA GLU A 277 15.56 -5.68 2.26
C GLU A 277 16.95 -6.31 2.52
N PRO A 278 17.18 -6.86 3.72
CA PRO A 278 18.45 -7.49 4.03
C PRO A 278 18.67 -8.69 3.11
N ILE A 279 19.77 -8.67 2.36
CA ILE A 279 20.17 -9.78 1.49
C ILE A 279 20.38 -11.02 2.37
N THR A 280 19.47 -11.98 2.27
CA THR A 280 19.60 -13.30 2.90
C THR A 280 20.63 -14.11 2.12
N ARG A 281 21.89 -14.06 2.56
CA ARG A 281 22.87 -15.06 2.11
C ARG A 281 22.50 -16.39 2.74
N HIS A 282 21.79 -17.24 2.00
CA HIS A 282 21.72 -18.66 2.33
C HIS A 282 23.15 -19.21 2.32
N LYS A 283 23.72 -19.47 3.50
CA LYS A 283 24.87 -20.35 3.60
C LYS A 283 24.39 -21.70 3.09
N ALA A 284 24.91 -22.16 1.96
CA ALA A 284 24.72 -23.54 1.53
C ALA A 284 25.10 -24.44 2.72
N SER A 285 24.11 -25.16 3.26
CA SER A 285 24.36 -26.20 4.25
C SER A 285 25.24 -27.23 3.57
N LYS A 286 26.46 -27.43 4.07
CA LYS A 286 27.26 -28.57 3.64
C LYS A 286 26.47 -29.82 4.02
N ALA A 287 25.91 -30.50 3.02
CA ALA A 287 25.33 -31.82 3.19
C ALA A 287 26.39 -32.71 3.85
N LYS A 288 26.02 -33.31 4.98
CA LYS A 288 26.90 -34.20 5.77
C LYS A 288 26.94 -35.54 5.03
N MET A 289 27.90 -35.70 4.12
CA MET A 289 28.15 -36.98 3.47
C MET A 289 28.67 -37.97 4.54
N GLN A 290 27.88 -39.00 4.82
CA GLN A 290 28.29 -40.12 5.69
C GLN A 290 29.51 -40.80 5.06
N LYS A 291 30.65 -40.76 5.78
CA LYS A 291 31.80 -41.62 5.47
C LYS A 291 31.59 -42.97 6.16
N THR A 292 31.54 -44.02 5.34
CA THR A 292 31.74 -45.41 5.76
C THR A 292 33.14 -45.59 6.35
N ALA A 293 33.22 -46.38 7.41
CA ALA A 293 34.42 -46.63 8.18
C ALA A 293 35.48 -47.37 7.34
N GLY A 294 36.68 -46.79 7.29
CA GLY A 294 37.89 -47.42 6.79
C GLY A 294 39.06 -46.92 7.63
N ASN A 295 39.65 -47.82 8.39
CA ASN A 295 40.69 -47.61 9.37
C ASN A 295 42.03 -47.24 8.70
N VAL A 296 42.51 -46.00 8.85
CA VAL A 296 43.95 -45.67 8.76
C VAL A 296 44.26 -44.52 9.73
N GLU A 297 45.19 -44.81 10.61
CA GLU A 297 45.72 -43.99 11.68
C GLU A 297 46.63 -42.87 11.12
N ALA A 298 46.27 -41.59 11.34
CA ALA A 298 47.17 -40.45 11.16
C ALA A 298 46.73 -39.24 12.00
N GLN A 299 47.72 -38.60 12.61
CA GLN A 299 47.69 -37.71 13.76
C GLN A 299 46.78 -36.46 13.68
N LYS A 300 46.21 -36.09 14.84
CA LYS A 300 45.49 -34.83 15.12
C LYS A 300 46.36 -33.59 14.85
N PRO A 301 45.87 -32.56 14.13
CA PRO A 301 46.39 -31.21 14.27
C PRO A 301 45.76 -30.49 15.47
N ALA A 302 46.63 -29.82 16.23
CA ALA A 302 46.31 -29.06 17.42
C ALA A 302 45.37 -27.87 17.15
N THR A 303 44.67 -27.52 18.22
CA THR A 303 43.69 -26.44 18.35
C THR A 303 44.21 -25.07 17.93
N ALA A 304 43.29 -24.22 17.45
CA ALA A 304 43.55 -22.92 16.84
C ALA A 304 44.00 -21.80 17.82
N ASN A 305 44.60 -22.13 18.96
CA ASN A 305 45.10 -21.18 19.95
C ASN A 305 46.61 -21.38 20.18
N ALA A 306 47.44 -20.87 19.28
CA ALA A 306 48.89 -20.77 19.51
C ALA A 306 49.45 -19.44 18.99
N SER A 307 50.31 -18.83 19.80
CA SER A 307 50.78 -17.45 19.72
C SER A 307 51.68 -17.13 18.51
N SER A 308 51.74 -15.83 18.19
CA SER A 308 52.36 -15.18 17.02
C SER A 308 53.73 -15.72 16.57
N LYS A 309 54.58 -16.23 17.48
CA LYS A 309 55.94 -16.68 17.16
C LYS A 309 56.03 -18.02 16.40
N LYS A 310 55.04 -18.92 16.52
CA LYS A 310 55.04 -20.22 15.80
C LYS A 310 54.60 -20.12 14.33
N ARG A 311 53.97 -19.02 13.93
CA ARG A 311 53.42 -18.81 12.57
C ARG A 311 54.49 -18.41 11.54
N ALA A 312 55.60 -17.82 11.98
CA ALA A 312 56.69 -17.38 11.11
C ALA A 312 57.55 -18.55 10.59
N LYS A 313 57.77 -19.61 11.39
CA LYS A 313 58.62 -20.74 11.01
C LYS A 313 57.96 -21.65 9.95
N ASN A 314 56.63 -21.78 9.97
CA ASN A 314 55.89 -22.58 8.98
C ASN A 314 55.69 -21.89 7.61
N ARG A 315 55.95 -20.58 7.48
CA ARG A 315 55.88 -19.89 6.17
C ARG A 315 57.05 -20.22 5.25
N LYS A 316 58.23 -20.55 5.80
CA LYS A 316 59.40 -20.95 5.01
C LYS A 316 59.28 -22.36 4.43
N ALA A 317 58.67 -23.29 5.17
CA ALA A 317 58.44 -24.66 4.69
C ALA A 317 57.32 -24.75 3.64
N GLY A 318 56.29 -23.90 3.74
CA GLY A 318 55.15 -23.92 2.81
C GLY A 318 55.46 -23.36 1.42
N LEU A 319 56.40 -22.42 1.31
CA LEU A 319 56.72 -21.77 0.03
C LEU A 319 57.51 -22.69 -0.92
N GLN A 320 58.36 -23.56 -0.36
CA GLN A 320 59.12 -24.54 -1.12
C GLN A 320 58.25 -25.68 -1.66
N ALA A 321 57.18 -26.03 -0.94
CA ALA A 321 56.17 -27.00 -1.40
C ALA A 321 55.24 -26.46 -2.49
N LEU A 322 55.01 -25.14 -2.53
CA LEU A 322 54.21 -24.49 -3.57
C LEU A 322 54.97 -24.34 -4.90
N LEU A 323 56.29 -24.11 -4.84
CA LEU A 323 57.14 -24.06 -6.04
C LEU A 323 57.27 -25.43 -6.74
N SER A 324 57.24 -26.54 -5.99
CA SER A 324 57.23 -27.90 -6.57
C SER A 324 55.89 -28.32 -7.18
N GLY A 325 54.80 -27.57 -6.93
CA GLY A 325 53.47 -27.86 -7.45
C GLY A 325 53.16 -27.21 -8.81
N GLN A 326 54.00 -26.28 -9.29
CA GLN A 326 53.72 -25.47 -10.48
C GLN A 326 54.16 -26.13 -11.81
N GLN A 327 54.39 -27.45 -11.82
CA GLN A 327 54.86 -28.16 -13.02
C GLN A 327 53.97 -29.35 -13.44
N ARG A 328 52.66 -29.27 -13.22
CA ARG A 328 51.71 -30.26 -13.78
C ARG A 328 50.53 -29.61 -14.52
N GLN A 329 50.63 -29.71 -15.85
CA GLN A 329 49.59 -29.73 -16.89
C GLN A 329 48.60 -28.56 -16.95
N SER A 330 48.93 -27.57 -17.77
CA SER A 330 47.95 -26.68 -18.41
C SER A 330 47.37 -27.35 -19.65
N ASN A 331 46.12 -27.86 -19.58
CA ASN A 331 45.31 -28.09 -20.77
C ASN A 331 44.83 -26.72 -21.29
N SER A 332 45.57 -26.15 -22.24
CA SER A 332 45.13 -24.98 -23.00
C SER A 332 44.11 -25.44 -24.05
N LEU A 333 42.83 -25.10 -23.85
CA LEU A 333 41.80 -25.26 -24.87
C LEU A 333 42.18 -24.41 -26.08
N SER A 334 42.48 -25.05 -27.20
CA SER A 334 42.86 -24.39 -28.45
C SER A 334 41.65 -24.27 -29.39
N LEU A 335 41.67 -23.23 -30.22
CA LEU A 335 40.57 -22.78 -31.08
C LEU A 335 40.13 -23.82 -32.15
N ALA A 336 40.85 -24.92 -32.32
CA ALA A 336 40.51 -26.01 -33.24
C ALA A 336 39.34 -26.90 -32.77
N ASP A 337 38.99 -26.88 -31.48
CA ASP A 337 37.89 -27.71 -30.94
C ASP A 337 36.48 -27.18 -31.24
N PHE A 338 36.37 -25.97 -31.82
CA PHE A 338 35.07 -25.34 -32.11
C PHE A 338 34.64 -25.43 -33.60
N MET A 339 35.42 -26.07 -34.47
CA MET A 339 35.15 -26.14 -35.91
C MET A 339 35.01 -27.58 -36.46
N MET A 340 34.63 -28.54 -35.64
CA MET A 340 34.25 -29.89 -36.10
C MET A 340 32.76 -30.14 -35.82
N LYS A 341 31.96 -29.70 -36.80
CA LYS A 341 30.69 -30.22 -37.33
C LYS A 341 29.56 -30.62 -36.38
#